data_AF-A0A1H9X2Y8-F1
#
_entry.id   AF-A0A1H9X2Y8-F1
#
_cell.length_a   1.000
_cell.length_b   1.000
_cell.length_c   1.000
_cell.angle_alpha   90.00
_cell.angle_beta   90.00
_cell.angle_gamma   90.00
#
_symmetry.space_group_name_H-M   'P 1'
#
loop_
_entity.id
_entity.type
_entity.pdbx_description
1 polymer ?
#
loop_
_entity_poly.entity_id
_entity_poly.type
_entity_poly.pdbx_seq_one_letter_code
_entity_poly.pdbx_strand_id
1 'polypeptide(L)'
;MTRPGVSVKRVSADLERSFTELWMSSRVEGGTSPEVAARAASEGKVRAALQREEVRAFLAVTDGDQPVGFVVATHSPFSGLTECPAVAIDQLYVAPKARRHGVARHLLAAVTAYAEKQGCEQIGCNVPSQQRDANRFFARLGFSSQVVRRVTSTSALRRRLGADEPRISLDQILHKRRSLRARASAGASRLAG
;
A
#
# COMPACT_ATOMS: atom_id res chain seq x y z
N MET A 1 3.67 16.43 -36.29
CA MET A 1 2.80 15.41 -35.67
C MET A 1 2.15 16.01 -34.45
N THR A 2 0.84 16.24 -34.50
CA THR A 2 0.01 16.72 -33.39
C THR A 2 0.09 15.71 -32.25
N ARG A 3 0.41 16.15 -31.03
CA ARG A 3 0.38 15.28 -29.85
C ARG A 3 -1.07 14.83 -29.67
N PRO A 4 -1.36 13.52 -29.53
CA PRO A 4 -2.71 13.07 -29.20
C PRO A 4 -3.14 13.73 -27.89
N GLY A 5 -4.34 14.30 -27.90
CA GLY A 5 -5.01 14.85 -26.73
C GLY A 5 -5.14 13.77 -25.66
N VAL A 6 -4.90 14.17 -24.41
CA VAL A 6 -5.11 13.32 -23.24
C VAL A 6 -6.23 13.95 -22.43
N SER A 7 -7.29 13.20 -22.19
CA SER A 7 -8.36 13.59 -21.27
C SER A 7 -8.32 12.72 -20.03
N VAL A 8 -8.74 13.26 -18.89
CA VAL A 8 -8.80 12.56 -17.61
C VAL A 8 -10.24 12.52 -17.13
N LYS A 9 -10.72 11.30 -16.85
CA LYS A 9 -12.09 11.05 -16.39
C LYS A 9 -12.04 10.40 -15.01
N ARG A 10 -12.97 10.74 -14.12
CA ARG A 10 -13.16 10.00 -12.86
C ARG A 10 -13.61 8.58 -13.21
N VAL A 11 -13.07 7.57 -12.54
CA VAL A 11 -13.53 6.19 -12.71
C VAL A 11 -14.92 6.05 -12.10
N SER A 12 -15.91 5.89 -12.96
CA SER A 12 -17.29 5.51 -12.65
C SER A 12 -17.54 4.06 -13.06
N ALA A 13 -18.76 3.55 -12.82
CA ALA A 13 -19.11 2.15 -13.07
C ALA A 13 -18.89 1.71 -14.53
N ASP A 14 -19.08 2.62 -15.49
CA ASP A 14 -18.85 2.42 -16.92
C ASP A 14 -17.36 2.29 -17.28
N LEU A 15 -16.48 2.99 -16.57
CA LEU A 15 -15.02 2.94 -16.78
C LEU A 15 -14.31 1.88 -15.94
N GLU A 16 -15.03 1.18 -15.06
CA GLU A 16 -14.44 0.22 -14.12
C GLU A 16 -13.70 -0.91 -14.83
N ARG A 17 -14.28 -1.45 -15.92
CA ARG A 17 -13.64 -2.53 -16.69
C ARG A 17 -12.30 -2.08 -17.26
N SER A 18 -12.30 -0.96 -17.98
CA SER A 18 -11.11 -0.37 -18.59
C SER A 18 -10.04 0.01 -17.56
N PHE A 19 -10.45 0.54 -16.41
CA PHE A 19 -9.55 0.79 -15.29
C PHE A 19 -8.95 -0.51 -14.74
N THR A 20 -9.76 -1.54 -14.54
CA THR A 20 -9.32 -2.84 -14.00
C THR A 20 -8.31 -3.53 -14.93
N GLU A 21 -8.53 -3.46 -16.25
CA GLU A 21 -7.59 -3.98 -17.25
C GLU A 21 -6.23 -3.26 -17.21
N LEU A 22 -6.25 -1.94 -17.15
CA LEU A 22 -5.03 -1.15 -17.04
C LEU A 22 -4.32 -1.35 -15.69
N TRP A 23 -5.10 -1.50 -14.61
CA TRP A 23 -4.59 -1.84 -13.29
C TRP A 23 -3.88 -3.18 -13.29
N MET A 24 -4.46 -4.23 -13.90
CA MET A 24 -3.81 -5.53 -14.05
C MET A 24 -2.50 -5.40 -14.83
N SER A 25 -2.49 -4.64 -15.93
CA SER A 25 -1.27 -4.39 -16.73
C SER A 25 -0.17 -3.73 -15.89
N SER A 26 -0.52 -2.78 -15.02
CA SER A 26 0.43 -2.14 -14.10
C SER A 26 1.02 -3.13 -13.09
N ARG A 27 0.21 -4.10 -12.61
CA ARG A 27 0.65 -5.13 -11.67
C ARG A 27 1.64 -6.10 -12.33
N VAL A 28 1.35 -6.49 -13.56
CA VAL A 28 2.22 -7.37 -14.35
C VAL A 28 3.55 -6.68 -14.66
N GLU A 29 3.53 -5.41 -15.06
CA GLU A 29 4.77 -4.63 -15.25
C GLU A 29 5.57 -4.48 -13.94
N GLY A 30 4.87 -4.39 -12.80
CA GLY A 30 5.47 -4.40 -11.47
C GLY A 30 6.00 -5.76 -11.00
N GLY A 31 5.97 -6.81 -11.84
CA GLY A 31 6.49 -8.14 -11.54
C GLY A 31 5.49 -9.10 -10.89
N THR A 32 4.21 -8.74 -10.80
CA THR A 32 3.15 -9.68 -10.38
C THR A 32 2.84 -10.66 -11.51
N SER A 33 2.61 -11.95 -11.22
CA SER A 33 2.20 -12.87 -12.27
C SER A 33 0.82 -12.49 -12.85
N PRO A 34 0.57 -12.72 -14.15
CA PRO A 34 -0.72 -12.44 -14.77
C PRO A 34 -1.90 -13.13 -14.07
N GLU A 35 -1.72 -14.37 -13.63
CA GLU A 35 -2.74 -15.14 -12.92
C GLU A 35 -3.14 -14.50 -11.57
N VAL A 36 -2.15 -14.03 -10.80
CA VAL A 36 -2.42 -13.36 -9.51
C VAL A 36 -3.11 -12.01 -9.72
N ALA A 37 -2.69 -11.27 -10.75
CA ALA A 37 -3.34 -10.01 -11.12
C ALA A 37 -4.80 -10.24 -11.55
N ALA A 38 -5.05 -11.24 -12.41
CA ALA A 38 -6.37 -11.62 -12.89
C ALA A 38 -7.28 -12.09 -11.75
N ARG A 39 -6.76 -12.92 -10.85
CA ARG A 39 -7.50 -13.38 -9.67
C ARG A 39 -7.91 -12.23 -8.76
N ALA A 40 -7.01 -11.27 -8.51
CA ALA A 40 -7.35 -10.11 -7.70
C ALA A 40 -8.44 -9.24 -8.33
N ALA A 41 -8.48 -9.16 -9.66
CA ALA A 41 -9.53 -8.48 -10.40
C ALA A 41 -10.87 -9.24 -10.35
N SER A 42 -10.85 -10.56 -10.56
CA SER A 42 -12.07 -11.39 -10.59
C SER A 42 -12.75 -11.51 -9.22
N GLU A 43 -11.99 -11.46 -8.12
CA GLU A 43 -12.52 -11.47 -6.75
C GLU A 43 -13.23 -10.15 -6.37
N GLY A 44 -13.39 -9.20 -7.29
CA GLY A 44 -14.13 -7.95 -7.06
C GLY A 44 -13.42 -6.96 -6.14
N LYS A 45 -12.15 -7.20 -5.76
CA LYS A 45 -11.38 -6.34 -4.87
C LYS A 45 -11.23 -4.92 -5.40
N VAL A 46 -11.03 -4.79 -6.72
CA VAL A 46 -10.92 -3.49 -7.39
C VAL A 46 -12.24 -2.73 -7.27
N ARG A 47 -13.37 -3.38 -7.60
CA ARG A 47 -14.72 -2.80 -7.45
C ARG A 47 -14.97 -2.37 -6.01
N ALA A 48 -14.74 -3.26 -5.04
CA ALA A 48 -14.95 -2.97 -3.63
C ALA A 48 -14.11 -1.77 -3.15
N ALA A 49 -12.86 -1.66 -3.60
CA ALA A 49 -12.02 -0.51 -3.29
C ALA A 49 -12.55 0.80 -3.89
N LEU A 50 -13.05 0.78 -5.13
CA LEU A 50 -13.61 1.96 -5.79
C LEU A 50 -14.95 2.44 -5.20
N GLN A 51 -15.65 1.60 -4.45
CA GLN A 51 -16.89 1.96 -3.75
C GLN A 51 -16.65 2.62 -2.38
N ARG A 52 -15.40 2.61 -1.88
CA ARG A 52 -15.03 3.29 -0.63
C ARG A 52 -15.06 4.79 -0.85
N GLU A 53 -15.70 5.53 0.06
CA GLU A 53 -15.90 6.98 -0.07
C GLU A 53 -14.58 7.75 -0.11
N GLU A 54 -13.61 7.30 0.70
CA GLU A 54 -12.28 7.89 0.77
C GLU A 54 -11.45 7.64 -0.49
N VAL A 55 -11.80 6.63 -1.30
CA VAL A 55 -11.03 6.25 -2.49
C VAL A 55 -11.52 7.00 -3.72
N ARG A 56 -10.57 7.59 -4.45
CA ARG A 56 -10.80 8.25 -5.73
C ARG A 56 -9.84 7.75 -6.78
N ALA A 57 -10.38 7.29 -7.90
CA ALA A 57 -9.59 6.91 -9.06
C ALA A 57 -9.90 7.80 -10.26
N PHE A 58 -8.86 8.14 -11.02
CA PHE A 58 -8.96 8.82 -12.30
C PHE A 58 -8.25 8.02 -13.38
N LEU A 59 -8.82 8.01 -14.58
CA LEU A 59 -8.32 7.32 -15.76
C LEU A 59 -7.96 8.35 -16.83
N ALA A 60 -6.74 8.29 -17.34
CA ALA A 60 -6.32 9.05 -18.50
C ALA A 60 -6.57 8.24 -19.76
N VAL A 61 -7.24 8.86 -20.73
CA VAL A 61 -7.55 8.28 -22.04
C VAL A 61 -7.02 9.18 -23.16
N THR A 62 -6.54 8.59 -24.25
CA THR A 62 -6.14 9.34 -25.46
C THR A 62 -7.33 9.62 -26.37
N ASP A 63 -7.12 10.45 -27.40
CA ASP A 63 -8.02 10.55 -28.54
C ASP A 63 -8.27 9.14 -29.13
N GLY A 64 -9.51 8.65 -29.02
CA GLY A 64 -9.89 7.26 -29.31
C GLY A 64 -10.29 6.41 -28.08
N ASP A 65 -10.46 7.04 -26.90
CA ASP A 65 -10.90 6.41 -25.65
C ASP A 65 -10.00 5.25 -25.14
N GLN A 66 -8.76 5.18 -25.61
CA GLN A 66 -7.81 4.18 -25.13
C GLN A 66 -7.25 4.56 -23.74
N PRO A 67 -7.39 3.72 -22.70
CA PRO A 67 -6.78 3.94 -21.39
C PRO A 67 -5.27 3.88 -21.44
N VAL A 68 -4.60 4.93 -20.96
CA VAL A 68 -3.12 5.05 -21.02
C VAL A 68 -2.46 5.36 -19.68
N GLY A 69 -3.24 5.69 -18.66
CA GLY A 69 -2.74 5.89 -17.31
C GLY A 69 -3.86 5.96 -16.30
N PHE A 70 -3.53 5.78 -15.03
CA PHE A 70 -4.46 5.99 -13.94
C PHE A 70 -3.76 6.55 -12.72
N VAL A 71 -4.53 7.15 -11.83
CA VAL A 71 -4.11 7.50 -10.48
C VAL A 71 -5.20 7.08 -9.50
N VAL A 72 -4.80 6.46 -8.40
CA VAL A 72 -5.66 6.16 -7.25
C VAL A 72 -5.16 6.99 -6.09
N ALA A 73 -6.08 7.72 -5.48
CA ALA A 73 -5.82 8.56 -4.34
C ALA A 73 -6.83 8.26 -3.24
N THR A 74 -6.39 8.34 -1.99
CA THR A 74 -7.23 8.16 -0.80
C THR A 74 -7.25 9.46 0.00
N HIS A 75 -8.44 9.91 0.36
CA HIS A 75 -8.63 10.98 1.33
C HIS A 75 -8.35 10.43 2.73
N SER A 76 -7.21 10.81 3.31
CA SER A 76 -6.79 10.34 4.62
C SER A 76 -5.80 11.33 5.23
N PRO A 77 -5.97 11.73 6.50
CA PRO A 77 -4.94 12.49 7.18
C PRO A 77 -3.66 11.65 7.28
N PHE A 78 -2.49 12.31 7.17
CA PHE A 78 -1.20 11.62 7.31
C PHE A 78 -0.90 11.18 8.74
N SER A 79 -1.61 11.73 9.72
CA SER A 79 -1.55 11.36 11.13
C SER A 79 -2.96 11.33 11.71
N GLY A 80 -3.32 10.24 12.38
CA GLY A 80 -4.66 10.03 12.96
C GLY A 80 -4.98 10.91 14.16
N LEU A 81 -4.01 11.70 14.65
CA LEU A 81 -4.18 12.64 15.76
C LEU A 81 -4.17 14.11 15.32
N THR A 82 -3.96 14.38 14.03
CA THR A 82 -3.90 15.74 13.49
C THR A 82 -4.94 15.89 12.41
N GLU A 83 -5.72 16.97 12.49
CA GLU A 83 -6.81 17.26 11.55
C GLU A 83 -6.34 17.79 10.20
N CYS A 84 -5.05 17.66 9.84
CA CYS A 84 -4.57 18.15 8.54
C CYS A 84 -5.20 17.32 7.41
N PRO A 85 -6.17 17.87 6.67
CA PRO A 85 -6.87 17.13 5.63
C PRO A 85 -5.92 16.96 4.45
N ALA A 86 -5.72 15.70 4.06
CA ALA A 86 -4.73 15.36 3.05
C ALA A 86 -5.25 14.29 2.09
N VAL A 87 -4.73 14.34 0.88
CA VAL A 87 -4.93 13.30 -0.13
C VAL A 87 -3.62 12.55 -0.33
N ALA A 88 -3.65 11.24 -0.12
CA ALA A 88 -2.54 10.34 -0.41
C ALA A 88 -2.70 9.75 -1.82
N ILE A 89 -1.70 9.90 -2.67
CA ILE A 89 -1.62 9.15 -3.94
C ILE A 89 -1.06 7.77 -3.61
N ASP A 90 -1.91 6.76 -3.72
CA ASP A 90 -1.57 5.37 -3.45
C ASP A 90 -0.89 4.72 -4.65
N GLN A 91 -1.40 5.02 -5.85
CA GLN A 91 -0.92 4.43 -7.09
C GLN A 91 -0.96 5.47 -8.20
N LEU A 92 0.13 5.58 -8.95
CA LEU A 92 0.20 6.36 -10.18
C LEU A 92 0.87 5.50 -11.23
N TYR A 93 0.18 5.29 -12.35
CA TYR A 93 0.68 4.48 -13.45
C TYR A 93 0.42 5.17 -14.79
N VAL A 94 1.42 5.09 -15.66
CA VAL A 94 1.31 5.50 -17.07
C VAL A 94 1.92 4.39 -17.91
N ALA A 95 1.15 3.91 -18.88
CA ALA A 95 1.59 2.88 -19.82
C ALA A 95 2.89 3.31 -20.50
N PRO A 96 3.89 2.42 -20.70
CA PRO A 96 5.20 2.78 -21.23
C PRO A 96 5.15 3.63 -22.51
N LYS A 97 4.24 3.28 -23.43
CA LYS A 97 4.04 3.97 -24.72
C LYS A 97 3.54 5.42 -24.57
N ALA A 98 2.89 5.75 -23.46
CA ALA A 98 2.32 7.07 -23.19
C ALA A 98 3.16 7.92 -22.21
N ARG A 99 4.29 7.39 -21.73
CA ARG A 99 5.21 8.14 -20.85
C ARG A 99 5.87 9.31 -21.58
N ARG A 100 6.28 10.34 -20.85
CA ARG A 100 6.91 11.58 -21.38
C ARG A 100 5.99 12.41 -22.29
N HIS A 101 4.70 12.11 -22.35
CA HIS A 101 3.68 12.90 -23.07
C HIS A 101 2.80 13.76 -22.14
N GLY A 102 3.21 13.94 -20.88
CA GLY A 102 2.46 14.76 -19.92
C GLY A 102 1.24 14.09 -19.27
N VAL A 103 0.97 12.80 -19.56
CA VAL A 103 -0.16 12.04 -18.96
C VAL A 103 -0.16 12.13 -17.43
N ALA A 104 0.98 11.88 -16.78
CA ALA A 104 1.10 11.96 -15.33
C ALA A 104 0.75 13.36 -14.78
N ARG A 105 1.06 14.43 -15.51
CA ARG A 105 0.70 15.80 -15.09
C ARG A 105 -0.80 16.03 -15.15
N HIS A 106 -1.49 15.53 -16.17
CA HIS A 106 -2.95 15.62 -16.26
C HIS A 106 -3.64 14.82 -15.15
N LEU A 107 -3.12 13.62 -14.85
CA LEU A 107 -3.61 12.81 -13.72
C LEU A 107 -3.43 13.54 -12.39
N LEU A 108 -2.26 14.13 -12.15
CA LEU A 108 -2.01 14.90 -10.92
C LEU A 108 -2.86 16.15 -10.84
N ALA A 109 -3.12 16.85 -11.95
CA ALA A 109 -4.03 18.01 -11.96
C ALA A 109 -5.45 17.61 -11.52
N ALA A 110 -5.94 16.44 -11.95
CA ALA A 110 -7.23 15.92 -11.50
C ALA A 110 -7.24 15.58 -9.99
N VAL A 111 -6.14 15.06 -9.46
CA VAL A 111 -5.98 14.81 -8.02
C VAL A 111 -5.92 16.14 -7.24
N THR A 112 -5.23 17.16 -7.76
CA THR A 112 -5.18 18.48 -7.13
C THR A 112 -6.58 19.11 -7.04
N ALA A 113 -7.32 19.14 -8.14
CA ALA A 113 -8.69 19.64 -8.14
C ALA A 113 -9.62 18.85 -7.19
N TYR A 114 -9.39 17.55 -7.06
CA TYR A 114 -10.09 16.73 -6.08
C TYR A 114 -9.72 17.11 -4.64
N ALA A 115 -8.44 17.25 -4.32
CA ALA A 115 -7.95 17.64 -3.00
C ALA A 115 -8.51 19.01 -2.58
N GLU A 116 -8.44 20.01 -3.46
CA GLU A 116 -9.00 21.35 -3.24
C GLU A 116 -10.50 21.28 -2.95
N LYS A 117 -11.25 20.47 -3.71
CA LYS A 117 -12.69 20.26 -3.47
C LYS A 117 -12.99 19.60 -2.13
N GLN A 118 -12.07 18.79 -1.59
CA GLN A 118 -12.20 18.18 -0.26
C GLN A 118 -11.67 19.10 0.86
N GLY A 119 -11.22 20.33 0.55
CA GLY A 119 -10.60 21.22 1.53
C GLY A 119 -9.23 20.73 2.01
N CYS A 120 -8.58 19.83 1.27
CA CYS A 120 -7.25 19.30 1.59
C CYS A 120 -6.17 20.27 1.11
N GLU A 121 -5.28 20.68 2.01
CA GLU A 121 -4.15 21.56 1.69
C GLU A 121 -2.89 20.78 1.30
N GLN A 122 -2.86 19.47 1.56
CA GLN A 122 -1.68 18.64 1.35
C GLN A 122 -1.96 17.44 0.46
N ILE A 123 -1.02 17.16 -0.44
CA ILE A 123 -1.00 15.96 -1.27
C ILE A 123 0.32 15.23 -1.04
N GLY A 124 0.23 13.96 -0.70
CA GLY A 124 1.39 13.11 -0.40
C GLY A 124 1.40 11.90 -1.31
N CYS A 125 2.58 11.31 -1.51
CA CYS A 125 2.71 10.06 -2.22
C CYS A 125 3.86 9.24 -1.64
N ASN A 126 3.83 7.93 -1.86
CA ASN A 126 4.94 7.05 -1.50
C ASN A 126 5.67 6.63 -2.78
N VAL A 127 6.90 7.07 -2.95
CA VAL A 127 7.75 6.69 -4.08
C VAL A 127 8.87 5.79 -3.58
N PRO A 128 9.07 4.57 -4.13
CA PRO A 128 10.19 3.73 -3.75
C PRO A 128 11.52 4.45 -3.99
N SER A 129 12.44 4.40 -3.02
CA SER A 129 13.72 5.12 -3.07
C SER A 129 14.61 4.69 -4.25
N GLN A 130 14.44 3.46 -4.74
CA GLN A 130 15.17 2.94 -5.90
C GLN A 130 14.68 3.51 -7.24
N GLN A 131 13.45 4.06 -7.30
CA GLN A 131 12.88 4.59 -8.55
C GLN A 131 13.30 6.05 -8.79
N ARG A 132 14.55 6.23 -9.25
CA ARG A 132 15.16 7.56 -9.44
C ARG A 132 14.35 8.48 -10.36
N ASP A 133 13.78 7.94 -11.43
CA ASP A 133 12.99 8.73 -12.39
C ASP A 133 11.69 9.25 -11.79
N ALA A 134 10.99 8.42 -11.00
CA ALA A 134 9.79 8.82 -10.29
C ALA A 134 10.10 9.88 -9.22
N ASN A 135 11.16 9.66 -8.41
CA ASN A 135 11.59 10.64 -7.41
C ASN A 135 11.93 12.00 -8.04
N ARG A 136 12.67 12.00 -9.15
CA ARG A 136 12.99 13.25 -9.88
C ARG A 136 11.75 13.92 -10.45
N PHE A 137 10.76 13.14 -10.91
CA PHE A 137 9.49 13.68 -11.41
C PHE A 137 8.72 14.40 -10.30
N PHE A 138 8.53 13.77 -9.13
CA PHE A 138 7.82 14.39 -8.00
C PHE A 138 8.58 15.58 -7.42
N ALA A 139 9.91 15.51 -7.28
CA ALA A 139 10.72 16.62 -6.82
C ALA A 139 10.57 17.88 -7.70
N ARG A 140 10.50 17.70 -9.02
CA ARG A 140 10.25 18.81 -9.98
C ARG A 140 8.85 19.43 -9.86
N LEU A 141 7.94 18.79 -9.15
CA LEU A 141 6.59 19.29 -8.87
C LEU A 141 6.47 19.88 -7.45
N GLY A 142 7.58 20.01 -6.72
CA GLY A 142 7.60 20.59 -5.37
C GLY A 142 7.35 19.58 -4.25
N PHE A 143 7.22 18.29 -4.54
CA PHE A 143 7.14 17.27 -3.49
C PHE A 143 8.49 17.17 -2.78
N SER A 144 8.48 17.27 -1.46
CA SER A 144 9.64 17.09 -0.60
C SER A 144 9.51 15.84 0.27
N SER A 145 10.63 15.20 0.58
CA SER A 145 10.66 14.04 1.48
C SER A 145 10.46 14.50 2.92
N GLN A 146 9.31 14.17 3.51
CA GLN A 146 8.99 14.47 4.92
C GLN A 146 9.31 13.29 5.84
N VAL A 147 9.03 12.06 5.39
CA VAL A 147 9.16 10.83 6.21
C VAL A 147 9.71 9.66 5.38
N VAL A 148 10.27 8.67 6.08
CA VAL A 148 10.68 7.38 5.48
C VAL A 148 9.76 6.28 5.99
N ARG A 149 9.00 5.65 5.07
CA ARG A 149 8.15 4.51 5.41
C ARG A 149 8.99 3.24 5.63
N ARG A 150 8.86 2.63 6.81
CA ARG A 150 9.47 1.32 7.13
C ARG A 150 8.39 0.26 7.24
N VAL A 151 8.64 -0.93 6.69
CA VAL A 151 7.67 -2.03 6.68
C VAL A 151 8.39 -3.31 7.10
N THR A 152 7.72 -4.12 7.93
CA THR A 152 8.11 -5.49 8.29
C THR A 152 6.85 -6.31 8.49
N SER A 153 6.95 -7.65 8.50
CA SER A 153 5.80 -8.47 8.86
C SER A 153 5.57 -8.43 10.37
N THR A 154 4.31 -8.57 10.78
CA THR A 154 3.93 -8.68 12.20
C THR A 154 4.65 -9.85 12.87
N SER A 155 4.84 -10.96 12.16
CA SER A 155 5.59 -12.13 12.63
C SER A 155 7.07 -11.85 12.84
N ALA A 156 7.73 -11.15 11.90
CA ALA A 156 9.14 -10.80 12.04
C ALA A 156 9.37 -9.81 13.18
N LEU A 157 8.46 -8.84 13.33
CA LEU A 157 8.50 -7.88 14.44
C LEU A 157 8.29 -8.58 15.79
N ARG A 158 7.27 -9.43 15.92
CA ARG A 158 6.99 -10.19 17.15
C ARG A 158 8.20 -11.02 17.60
N ARG A 159 8.80 -11.76 16.65
CA ARG A 159 10.00 -12.57 16.91
C ARG A 159 11.18 -11.71 17.38
N ARG A 160 11.37 -10.51 16.82
CA ARG A 160 12.46 -9.60 17.21
C ARG A 160 12.22 -8.90 18.54
N LEU A 161 10.95 -8.68 18.93
CA LEU A 161 10.58 -8.05 20.20
C LEU A 161 10.56 -9.03 21.38
N GLY A 162 10.88 -10.31 21.18
CA GLY A 162 10.85 -11.32 22.25
C GLY A 162 9.44 -11.70 22.73
N ALA A 163 8.40 -11.31 22.00
CA ALA A 163 7.01 -11.62 22.37
C ALA A 163 6.60 -13.07 22.09
N ASP A 164 7.50 -13.88 21.52
CA ASP A 164 7.38 -15.34 21.40
C ASP A 164 8.21 -16.10 22.46
N GLU A 165 8.85 -15.43 23.42
CA GLU A 165 9.38 -16.15 24.59
C GLU A 165 8.20 -16.74 25.38
N PRO A 166 8.11 -18.07 25.54
CA PRO A 166 7.12 -18.62 26.44
C PRO A 166 7.42 -18.05 27.81
N ARG A 167 6.54 -17.16 28.30
CA ARG A 167 6.48 -16.82 29.72
C ARG A 167 6.34 -18.15 30.44
N ILE A 168 7.44 -18.66 31.00
CA ILE A 168 7.41 -19.89 31.78
C ILE A 168 6.37 -19.62 32.86
N SER A 169 5.20 -20.27 32.76
CA SER A 169 4.12 -19.98 33.69
C SER A 169 4.59 -20.38 35.09
N LEU A 170 4.13 -19.65 36.11
CA LEU A 170 4.44 -19.99 37.51
C LEU A 170 4.16 -21.47 37.79
N ASP A 171 3.13 -22.06 37.17
CA ASP A 171 2.81 -23.48 37.29
C ASP A 171 3.89 -24.39 36.72
N GLN A 172 4.50 -24.03 35.58
CA GLN A 172 5.62 -24.79 34.99
C GLN A 172 6.88 -24.72 35.86
N ILE A 173 7.14 -23.56 36.49
CA ILE A 173 8.24 -23.41 37.47
C ILE A 173 7.95 -24.24 38.71
N LEU A 174 6.73 -24.20 39.23
CA LEU A 174 6.31 -24.97 40.42
C LEU A 174 6.34 -26.48 40.15
N HIS A 175 5.93 -26.94 38.97
CA HIS A 175 6.05 -28.33 38.55
C HIS A 175 7.50 -28.81 38.47
N LYS A 176 8.40 -28.01 37.87
CA LYS A 176 9.85 -28.32 37.87
C LYS A 176 10.44 -28.36 39.27
N ARG A 177 10.04 -27.47 40.18
CA ARG A 177 10.52 -27.48 41.57
C ARG A 177 9.99 -28.68 42.37
N ARG A 178 8.72 -29.06 42.18
CA ARG A 178 8.14 -30.28 42.79
C ARG A 178 8.85 -31.55 42.30
N SER A 179 9.12 -31.66 41.00
CA SER A 179 9.81 -32.82 40.44
C SER A 179 11.29 -32.89 40.85
N LEU A 180 11.96 -31.76 41.02
CA LEU A 180 13.32 -31.71 41.58
C LEU A 180 13.36 -32.12 43.06
N ARG A 181 12.41 -31.64 43.88
CA ARG A 181 12.31 -32.05 45.30
C ARG A 181 11.99 -33.52 45.47
N ALA A 182 11.04 -34.06 44.70
CA ALA A 182 10.68 -35.48 44.74
C ALA A 182 11.86 -36.40 44.39
N ARG A 183 12.72 -35.97 43.44
CA ARG A 183 13.94 -36.71 43.09
C ARG A 183 15.01 -36.61 44.18
N ALA A 184 15.16 -35.46 44.83
CA ALA A 184 16.09 -35.30 45.94
C ALA A 184 15.69 -36.15 47.16
N SER A 185 14.40 -36.23 47.50
CA SER A 185 13.91 -37.07 48.60
C SER A 185 14.02 -38.57 48.30
N ALA A 186 13.81 -38.98 47.04
CA ALA A 186 13.97 -40.38 46.63
C ALA A 186 15.45 -40.83 46.61
N GLY A 187 16.39 -39.91 46.40
CA GLY A 187 17.84 -40.18 46.50
C GLY A 187 18.32 -40.34 47.94
N ALA A 188 17.80 -39.52 48.87
CA ALA A 188 18.17 -39.57 50.28
C ALA A 188 17.72 -40.89 50.96
N SER A 189 16.57 -41.45 50.55
CA SER A 189 16.06 -42.72 51.10
C SER A 189 16.85 -43.96 50.67
N ARG A 190 17.72 -43.87 49.65
CA ARG A 190 18.56 -44.99 49.17
C ARG A 190 19.93 -45.07 49.83
N LEU A 191 20.33 -44.03 50.58
CA LEU A 191 21.63 -43.97 51.26
C LEU A 191 21.55 -44.30 52.76
N ALA A 192 20.34 -44.59 53.27
CA ALA A 192 20.07 -44.87 54.68
C ALA A 192 19.58 -46.31 54.95
N GLY A 193 19.78 -47.22 54.00
CA GLY A 193 19.43 -48.64 54.11
C GLY A 193 20.62 -49.54 53.88
#